data_AF-A0AAU2KST7-F1
#
_entry.id   AF-A0AAU2KST7-F1
#
_cell.length_a   1.000
_cell.length_b   1.000
_cell.length_c   1.000
_cell.angle_alpha   90.00
_cell.angle_beta   90.00
_cell.angle_gamma   90.00
#
_symmetry.space_group_name_H-M   'P 1'
#
loop_
_entity.id
_entity.type
_entity.pdbx_description
1 polymer ?
#
loop_
_entity_poly.entity_id
_entity_poly.type
_entity_poly.pdbx_seq_one_letter_code
_entity_poly.pdbx_strand_id
1 'polypeptide(L)'
;MQRRYKIRRRDTTEAIIGAITGTLARPQLLVLGRYDHHGRLRAVGRTVPLRPDAAQQVAEHLTASGPEHPWTGVKFSSAWGSREALDAVLVRPDPVAAISADVAIDHGGVYRHPVRHVRLRLDVSVEDVPRFGRGAAAAAG
;
A
#
# COMPACT_ATOMS: atom_id res chain seq x y z
N MET A 1 -17.48 29.22 22.58
CA MET A 1 -17.70 28.00 21.77
C MET A 1 -16.78 28.01 20.55
N GLN A 2 -15.60 27.41 20.63
CA GLN A 2 -14.67 27.37 19.49
C GLN A 2 -15.00 26.17 18.60
N ARG A 3 -15.52 26.48 17.40
CA ARG A 3 -15.77 25.52 16.33
C ARG A 3 -14.41 25.05 15.81
N ARG A 4 -14.02 23.82 16.15
CA ARG A 4 -12.76 23.20 15.72
C ARG A 4 -12.85 22.90 14.22
N TYR A 5 -12.26 23.76 13.38
CA TYR A 5 -12.11 23.49 11.95
C TYR A 5 -10.95 22.51 11.77
N LYS A 6 -11.23 21.20 11.76
CA LYS A 6 -10.22 20.18 11.48
C LYS A 6 -9.92 20.23 9.97
N ILE A 7 -8.97 21.06 9.56
CA ILE A 7 -8.42 21.06 8.20
C ILE A 7 -7.74 19.70 8.00
N ARG A 8 -8.45 18.75 7.39
CA ARG A 8 -7.88 17.46 6.95
C ARG A 8 -7.21 17.69 5.61
N ARG A 9 -5.96 18.16 5.59
CA ARG A 9 -5.09 17.89 4.45
C ARG A 9 -4.99 16.37 4.38
N ARG A 10 -5.57 15.74 3.35
CA ARG A 10 -5.38 14.32 3.10
C ARG A 10 -3.95 14.18 2.61
N ASP A 11 -3.03 13.85 3.50
CA ASP A 11 -1.67 13.52 3.12
C ASP A 11 -1.75 12.28 2.23
N THR A 12 -1.49 12.50 0.94
CA THR A 12 -1.37 11.45 -0.06
C THR A 12 0.09 11.08 -0.13
N THR A 13 0.38 9.78 -0.19
CA THR A 13 1.75 9.27 -0.24
C THR A 13 1.80 8.03 -1.12
N GLU A 14 2.99 7.66 -1.56
CA GLU A 14 3.22 6.57 -2.50
C GLU A 14 3.56 5.26 -1.76
N ALA A 15 3.11 4.13 -2.31
CA ALA A 15 3.47 2.79 -1.88
C ALA A 15 3.50 1.83 -3.07
N ILE A 16 4.33 0.80 -2.98
CA ILE A 16 4.51 -0.22 -4.03
C ILE A 16 3.42 -1.28 -3.87
N ILE A 17 2.82 -1.74 -4.98
CA ILE A 17 1.89 -2.86 -4.98
C ILE A 17 2.69 -4.16 -5.07
N GLY A 18 2.69 -4.97 -4.01
CA GLY A 18 3.41 -6.26 -4.01
C GLY A 18 2.50 -7.49 -3.98
N ALA A 19 1.21 -7.31 -3.68
CA ALA A 19 0.20 -8.36 -3.82
C ALA A 19 -1.19 -7.76 -3.96
N ILE A 20 -2.15 -8.59 -4.36
CA ILE A 20 -3.58 -8.27 -4.40
C ILE A 20 -4.42 -9.35 -3.73
N THR A 21 -5.70 -9.09 -3.52
CA THR A 21 -6.71 -10.16 -3.39
C THR A 21 -7.59 -10.22 -4.62
N GLY A 22 -8.28 -11.36 -4.81
CA GLY A 22 -9.06 -11.62 -6.03
C GLY A 22 -8.16 -12.16 -7.13
N THR A 23 -8.31 -11.64 -8.34
CA THR A 23 -7.54 -12.09 -9.52
C THR A 23 -6.83 -10.92 -10.20
N LEU A 24 -5.82 -11.19 -11.02
CA LEU A 24 -5.11 -10.15 -11.78
C LEU A 24 -6.06 -9.30 -12.65
N ALA A 25 -7.08 -9.94 -13.24
CA ALA A 25 -8.07 -9.25 -14.07
C ALA A 25 -9.11 -8.47 -13.25
N ARG A 26 -9.31 -8.81 -11.97
CA ARG A 26 -10.29 -8.19 -11.08
C ARG A 26 -9.71 -8.06 -9.66
N PRO A 27 -8.72 -7.19 -9.46
CA PRO A 27 -8.13 -6.98 -8.14
C PRO A 27 -9.14 -6.33 -7.21
N GLN A 28 -9.27 -6.86 -5.99
CA GLN A 28 -10.22 -6.35 -5.00
C GLN A 28 -9.54 -5.44 -3.97
N LEU A 29 -8.41 -5.88 -3.43
CA LEU A 29 -7.58 -5.13 -2.49
C LEU A 29 -6.13 -5.10 -2.98
N LEU A 30 -5.39 -4.06 -2.60
CA LEU A 30 -3.95 -3.99 -2.79
C LEU A 30 -3.24 -4.22 -1.45
N VAL A 31 -2.22 -5.07 -1.46
CA VAL A 31 -1.24 -5.20 -0.37
C VAL A 31 -0.03 -4.36 -0.74
N LEU A 32 0.30 -3.45 0.16
CA LEU A 32 1.21 -2.35 -0.10
C LEU A 32 2.53 -2.58 0.62
N GLY A 33 3.62 -2.23 -0.05
CA GLY A 33 4.97 -2.35 0.45
C GLY A 33 5.80 -1.08 0.26
N ARG A 34 6.90 -1.01 1.00
CA ARG A 34 7.97 -0.03 0.83
C ARG A 34 9.30 -0.72 1.01
N TYR A 35 10.28 -0.38 0.18
CA TYR A 35 11.64 -0.87 0.41
C TYR A 35 12.22 -0.23 1.68
N ASP A 36 12.85 -1.02 2.53
CA ASP A 36 13.72 -0.50 3.58
C ASP A 36 15.09 -0.09 3.01
N HIS A 37 15.98 0.35 3.90
CA HIS A 37 17.34 0.77 3.55
C HIS A 37 18.25 -0.41 3.16
N HIS A 38 17.84 -1.65 3.44
CA HIS A 38 18.52 -2.87 3.00
C HIS A 38 17.95 -3.43 1.69
N GLY A 39 17.03 -2.70 1.03
CA GLY A 39 16.41 -3.13 -0.21
C GLY A 39 15.37 -4.23 -0.04
N ARG A 40 14.89 -4.50 1.19
CA ARG A 40 13.84 -5.50 1.42
C ARG A 40 12.47 -4.85 1.32
N LEU A 41 11.56 -5.47 0.58
CA LEU A 41 10.18 -4.99 0.47
C LEU A 41 9.42 -5.33 1.76
N ARG A 42 9.11 -4.30 2.56
CA ARG A 42 8.37 -4.43 3.82
C ARG A 42 6.90 -4.14 3.58
N ALA A 43 6.01 -5.03 4.00
CA ALA A 43 4.58 -4.79 3.95
C ALA A 43 4.22 -3.64 4.90
N VAL A 44 3.54 -2.62 4.38
CA VAL A 44 3.16 -1.42 5.13
C VAL A 44 1.66 -1.33 5.36
N GLY A 45 0.85 -2.13 4.67
CA GLY A 45 -0.59 -2.17 4.90
C GLY A 45 -1.35 -2.67 3.68
N ARG A 46 -2.65 -2.38 3.65
CA ARG A 46 -3.52 -2.72 2.53
C ARG A 46 -4.51 -1.61 2.25
N THR A 47 -5.12 -1.64 1.08
CA THR A 47 -6.24 -0.75 0.77
C THR A 47 -7.57 -1.26 1.34
N VAL A 48 -8.57 -0.39 1.39
CA VAL A 48 -9.99 -0.79 1.30
C VAL A 48 -10.29 -1.38 -0.10
N PRO A 49 -11.46 -2.02 -0.30
CA PRO A 49 -11.86 -2.47 -1.63
C PRO A 49 -11.73 -1.36 -2.69
N LEU A 50 -11.14 -1.71 -3.82
CA LEU A 50 -11.01 -0.81 -4.95
C LEU A 50 -12.37 -0.49 -5.54
N ARG A 51 -12.52 0.73 -6.05
CA ARG A 51 -13.67 1.09 -6.90
C ARG A 51 -13.52 0.36 -8.23
N PRO A 52 -14.61 0.00 -8.93
CA PRO A 52 -14.55 -0.77 -10.18
C PRO A 52 -13.60 -0.17 -11.23
N ASP A 53 -13.67 1.13 -11.48
CA ASP A 53 -12.81 1.81 -12.44
C ASP A 53 -11.33 1.76 -12.06
N ALA A 54 -11.04 1.87 -10.76
CA ALA A 54 -9.67 1.77 -10.25
C ALA A 54 -9.15 0.33 -10.31
N ALA A 55 -10.00 -0.67 -10.06
CA ALA A 55 -9.63 -2.07 -10.19
C ALA A 55 -9.25 -2.41 -11.64
N GLN A 56 -10.02 -1.90 -12.61
CA GLN A 56 -9.73 -2.09 -14.04
C GLN A 56 -8.41 -1.43 -14.43
N GLN A 57 -8.20 -0.16 -14.06
CA GLN A 57 -6.94 0.55 -14.31
C GLN A 57 -5.75 -0.18 -13.69
N VAL A 58 -5.87 -0.64 -12.45
CA VAL A 58 -4.78 -1.38 -11.80
C VAL A 58 -4.51 -2.69 -12.52
N ALA A 59 -5.55 -3.46 -12.89
CA ALA A 59 -5.43 -4.76 -13.56
C ALA A 59 -4.57 -4.69 -14.83
N GLU A 60 -4.69 -3.61 -15.61
CA GLU A 60 -3.91 -3.37 -16.84
C GLU A 60 -2.40 -3.28 -16.61
N HIS A 61 -1.98 -3.00 -15.37
CA HIS A 61 -0.58 -2.82 -14.99
C HIS A 61 -0.05 -3.91 -14.05
N LEU A 62 -0.85 -4.91 -13.71
CA LEU A 62 -0.40 -6.02 -12.87
C LEU A 62 0.28 -7.10 -13.71
N THR A 63 1.40 -7.59 -13.20
CA THR A 63 2.06 -8.79 -13.71
C THR A 63 2.15 -9.81 -12.58
N ALA A 64 1.75 -11.06 -12.85
CA ALA A 64 1.96 -12.17 -11.91
C ALA A 64 3.43 -12.23 -11.49
N SER A 65 3.67 -12.46 -10.20
CA SER A 65 5.03 -12.73 -9.73
C SER A 65 5.41 -14.20 -9.88
N GLY A 66 6.69 -14.44 -10.15
CA GLY A 66 7.32 -15.75 -10.01
C GLY A 66 7.70 -16.09 -8.56
N PRO A 67 8.32 -17.26 -8.32
CA PRO A 67 8.65 -17.78 -6.99
C PRO A 67 9.69 -16.93 -6.23
N GLU A 68 10.47 -16.12 -6.93
CA GLU A 68 11.48 -15.22 -6.33
C GLU A 68 10.87 -13.96 -5.69
N HIS A 69 9.54 -13.88 -5.61
CA HIS A 69 8.88 -12.74 -4.99
C HIS A 69 9.36 -12.54 -3.54
N PRO A 70 9.66 -11.29 -3.11
CA PRO A 70 10.10 -11.02 -1.74
C PRO A 70 9.12 -11.46 -0.64
N TRP A 71 7.85 -11.67 -1.01
CA TRP A 71 6.78 -12.12 -0.11
C TRP A 71 6.36 -13.58 -0.32
N THR A 72 7.11 -14.38 -1.06
CA THR A 72 6.86 -15.83 -1.15
C THR A 72 6.87 -16.45 0.25
N GLY A 73 5.78 -17.14 0.60
CA GLY A 73 5.59 -17.76 1.93
C GLY A 73 5.16 -16.82 3.06
N VAL A 74 5.02 -15.51 2.80
CA VAL A 74 4.54 -14.54 3.78
C VAL A 74 3.02 -14.62 3.92
N LYS A 75 2.52 -14.69 5.15
CA LYS A 75 1.08 -14.60 5.45
C LYS A 75 0.70 -13.17 5.81
N PHE A 76 -0.26 -12.60 5.08
CA PHE A 76 -0.86 -11.30 5.42
C PHE A 76 -2.10 -11.52 6.28
N SER A 77 -2.28 -10.76 7.36
CA SER A 77 -3.49 -10.88 8.19
C SER A 77 -4.68 -10.16 7.55
N SER A 78 -5.86 -10.78 7.59
CA SER A 78 -7.12 -10.21 7.06
C SER A 78 -7.64 -9.01 7.86
N ALA A 79 -7.22 -8.86 9.11
CA ALA A 79 -7.47 -7.71 9.96
C ALA A 79 -6.41 -7.63 11.07
N TRP A 80 -6.23 -6.45 11.65
CA TRP A 80 -5.41 -6.28 12.85
C TRP A 80 -5.93 -7.17 13.98
N GLY A 81 -5.12 -8.12 14.46
CA GLY A 81 -5.52 -9.10 15.49
C GLY A 81 -6.22 -10.35 14.97
N SER A 82 -6.50 -10.45 13.67
CA SER A 82 -7.03 -11.69 13.08
C SER A 82 -5.91 -12.68 12.76
N ARG A 83 -6.15 -13.95 13.06
CA ARG A 83 -5.30 -15.08 12.65
C ARG A 83 -5.62 -15.56 11.23
N GLU A 84 -6.70 -15.09 10.64
CA GLU A 84 -7.08 -15.43 9.28
C GLU A 84 -6.11 -14.77 8.29
N ALA A 85 -5.54 -15.61 7.43
CA ALA A 85 -4.66 -15.16 6.37
C ALA A 85 -5.49 -14.62 5.20
N LEU A 86 -5.08 -13.48 4.68
CA LEU A 86 -5.56 -12.91 3.43
C LEU A 86 -5.13 -13.85 2.29
N ASP A 87 -6.08 -14.22 1.42
CA ASP A 87 -5.77 -14.96 0.19
C ASP A 87 -5.15 -14.00 -0.83
N ALA A 88 -3.83 -13.84 -0.72
CA ALA A 88 -3.07 -12.86 -1.47
C ALA A 88 -2.41 -13.50 -2.70
N VAL A 89 -2.62 -12.88 -3.87
CA VAL A 89 -1.92 -13.20 -5.11
C VAL A 89 -0.75 -12.24 -5.26
N LEU A 90 0.47 -12.78 -5.30
CA LEU A 90 1.69 -11.99 -5.43
C LEU A 90 1.83 -11.44 -6.86
N VAL A 91 2.20 -10.16 -6.95
CA VAL A 91 2.43 -9.46 -8.22
C VAL A 91 3.83 -8.89 -8.23
N ARG A 92 4.43 -8.70 -9.41
CA ARG A 92 5.73 -8.05 -9.49
C ARG A 92 5.66 -6.66 -8.83
N PRO A 93 6.60 -6.32 -7.92
CA PRO A 93 6.52 -5.09 -7.13
C PRO A 93 7.06 -3.89 -7.91
N ASP A 94 6.49 -3.64 -9.09
CA ASP A 94 6.82 -2.53 -9.99
C ASP A 94 5.77 -1.40 -9.94
N PRO A 95 4.44 -1.68 -9.87
CA PRO A 95 3.44 -0.62 -9.89
C PRO A 95 3.40 0.17 -8.57
N VAL A 96 3.36 1.51 -8.68
CA VAL A 96 3.27 2.42 -7.54
C VAL A 96 1.86 3.00 -7.43
N ALA A 97 1.27 2.95 -6.23
CA ALA A 97 -0.01 3.53 -5.92
C ALA A 97 0.14 4.78 -5.04
N ALA A 98 -0.59 5.84 -5.40
CA ALA A 98 -0.86 6.94 -4.49
C ALA A 98 -1.99 6.51 -3.53
N ILE A 99 -1.77 6.68 -2.23
CA ILE A 99 -2.67 6.27 -1.17
C ILE A 99 -2.95 7.43 -0.21
N SER A 100 -4.15 7.44 0.37
CA SER A 100 -4.53 8.37 1.43
C SER A 100 -4.90 7.60 2.69
N ALA A 101 -4.24 7.92 3.80
CA ALA A 101 -4.48 7.33 5.10
C ALA A 101 -5.31 8.28 5.97
N ASP A 102 -6.37 7.76 6.60
CA ASP A 102 -7.12 8.46 7.64
C ASP A 102 -6.37 8.29 8.98
N VAL A 103 -5.21 8.95 9.08
CA VAL A 103 -4.29 9.11 10.23
C VAL A 103 -4.34 8.02 11.32
N ALA A 104 -3.49 7.00 11.15
CA ALA A 104 -2.75 6.30 12.21
C ALA A 104 -1.61 5.50 11.54
N ILE A 105 -0.48 6.18 11.29
CA ILE A 105 0.78 5.51 10.93
C ILE A 105 1.43 5.12 12.25
N ASP A 106 1.76 3.85 12.42
CA ASP A 106 2.59 3.42 13.55
C ASP A 106 3.97 4.07 13.47
N HIS A 107 4.66 4.29 14.61
CA HIS A 107 6.03 4.82 14.63
C HIS A 107 7.00 4.08 13.66
N GLY A 108 6.70 2.81 13.31
CA GLY A 108 7.45 2.03 12.33
C GLY A 108 7.09 2.22 10.84
N GLY A 109 6.13 3.07 10.47
CA GLY A 109 5.75 3.30 9.06
C GLY A 109 4.75 2.28 8.50
N VAL A 110 3.98 1.61 9.37
CA VAL A 110 2.91 0.66 9.03
C VAL A 110 1.54 1.30 9.25
N TYR A 111 0.64 1.14 8.28
CA TYR A 111 -0.76 1.53 8.36
C TYR A 111 -1.57 0.46 9.09
N ARG A 112 -2.03 0.78 10.31
CA ARG A 112 -2.86 -0.13 11.11
C ARG A 112 -4.27 -0.28 10.55
N HIS A 113 -4.77 0.74 9.86
CA HIS A 113 -6.07 0.74 9.19
C HIS A 113 -5.91 0.67 7.68
N PRO A 114 -6.84 0.00 6.96
CA PRO A 114 -6.85 0.02 5.51
C PRO A 114 -6.86 1.45 4.95
N VAL A 115 -6.00 1.72 3.97
CA VAL A 115 -5.88 3.03 3.31
C VAL A 115 -6.75 3.10 2.07
N ARG A 116 -6.98 4.31 1.53
CA ARG A 116 -7.70 4.47 0.26
C ARG A 116 -6.71 4.56 -0.88
N HIS A 117 -6.94 3.77 -1.93
CA HIS A 117 -6.29 3.99 -3.22
C HIS A 117 -6.80 5.29 -3.84
N VAL A 118 -5.89 6.17 -4.25
CA VAL A 118 -6.20 7.43 -4.93
C VAL A 118 -6.08 7.24 -6.43
N ARG A 119 -4.90 6.81 -6.90
CA ARG A 119 -4.59 6.55 -8.31
C ARG A 119 -3.30 5.75 -8.43
N LEU A 120 -3.09 5.13 -9.60
CA LEU A 120 -1.80 4.58 -9.99
C LEU A 120 -0.84 5.73 -10.38
N ARG A 121 0.44 5.56 -10.08
CA ARG A 121 1.53 6.51 -10.40
C ARG A 121 2.47 5.86 -11.40
N LEU A 122 2.08 5.89 -12.67
CA LEU A 122 2.90 5.42 -13.78
C LEU A 122 4.13 6.31 -14.03
N ASP A 123 4.12 7.51 -13.46
CA ASP A 123 5.19 8.50 -13.49
C ASP A 123 6.23 8.35 -12.36
N VAL A 124 6.03 7.39 -11.44
CA VAL A 124 6.88 7.22 -10.25
C VAL A 124 7.52 5.84 -10.27
N SER A 125 8.83 5.81 -10.12
CA SER A 125 9.59 4.57 -9.98
C SER A 125 9.59 4.06 -8.54
N VAL A 126 9.84 2.77 -8.34
CA VAL A 126 9.83 2.16 -6.99
C VAL A 126 10.95 2.67 -6.07
N GLU A 127 12.03 3.20 -6.65
CA GLU A 127 13.17 3.79 -5.94
C GLU A 127 12.84 5.18 -5.36
N ASP A 128 11.91 5.90 -5.97
CA ASP A 128 11.41 7.22 -5.52
C ASP A 128 10.37 7.11 -4.40
N VAL A 129 9.83 5.91 -4.15
CA VAL A 129 8.86 5.68 -3.09
C VAL A 129 9.52 5.86 -1.72
N PRO A 130 8.88 6.59 -0.76
CA PRO A 130 9.43 6.77 0.57
C PRO A 130 9.83 5.44 1.23
N ARG A 131 11.04 5.39 1.79
CA ARG A 131 11.59 4.18 2.41
C ARG A 131 10.87 3.81 3.70
N PHE A 132 10.76 2.50 3.95
CA PHE A 132 10.30 1.98 5.22
C PHE A 132 11.30 2.31 6.35
N GLY A 133 10.80 2.68 7.54
CA GLY A 133 11.64 3.01 8.70
C GLY A 133 12.21 4.42 8.73
N ARG A 134 12.00 5.25 7.69
CA ARG A 134 12.12 6.70 7.85
C ARG A 134 10.91 7.15 8.66
N GLY A 135 11.07 7.34 9.97
CA GLY A 135 10.09 8.09 10.76
C GLY A 135 9.78 9.36 9.99
N ALA A 136 8.49 9.68 9.82
CA ALA A 136 8.07 10.85 9.05
C ALA A 136 8.92 12.04 9.47
N ALA A 137 9.88 12.43 8.62
CA ALA A 137 10.64 13.64 8.86
C ALA A 137 9.56 14.71 8.78
N ALA A 138 9.18 15.25 9.94
CA ALA A 138 8.36 16.43 10.02
C ALA A 138 8.99 17.42 9.06
N ALA A 139 8.28 17.76 7.99
CA ALA A 139 8.63 18.86 7.13
C ALA A 139 8.55 20.11 8.00
N ALA A 140 9.68 20.47 8.61
CA ALA A 140 9.91 21.78 9.18
C ALA A 140 10.31 22.69 8.02
N GLY A 141 9.42 23.63 7.72
CA GLY A 141 9.59 24.75 6.81
C GLY A 141 8.47 25.72 7.08
#